data_AF-A0A520DUT4-F1
#
_entry.id   AF-A0A520DUT4-F1
#
_cell.length_a   1.000
_cell.length_b   1.000
_cell.length_c   1.000
_cell.angle_alpha   90.00
_cell.angle_beta   90.00
_cell.angle_gamma   90.00
#
_symmetry.space_group_name_H-M   'P 1'
#
loop_
_entity.id
_entity.type
_entity.pdbx_description
1 polymer ?
#
loop_
_entity_poly.entity_id
_entity_poly.type
_entity_poly.pdbx_seq_one_letter_code
_entity_poly.pdbx_strand_id
1 'polypeptide(L)'
;LILFGIINISLFYINYLILIPQLIKKKKKYFLYILAFVLLLGVAAFIKTVVAVLNPKDMMNYVMEGKPKTLQADEYYFAQLFLCGFFLVSSCLIKFAADWFANERIQRNLESERREMELQFLKSQLNPHFLFNSLNNIYSLAYQKSDKTADAIMKLSEIMRYMIYESNTPSVELSKEVDYLTNYIELQKIRFKDGAYIELTLNGEIDDQKIVPLMLISFVENAFKHGVVNDPENPVKINIIANQKILHFSVINKKNQQNKDAQGGVGLTNVERRLQLVYPDRYKLNVVNSATHYTCELMIDI
;
A
#
# COMPACT_ATOMS: atom_id res chain seq x y z
N LEU A 1 -6.47 53.87 -21.81
CA LEU A 1 -6.43 53.28 -20.44
C LEU A 1 -7.10 51.92 -20.36
N ILE A 2 -8.40 51.77 -20.65
CA ILE A 2 -9.14 50.48 -20.57
C ILE A 2 -8.46 49.36 -21.39
N LEU A 3 -8.08 49.65 -22.65
CA LEU A 3 -7.37 48.72 -23.53
C LEU A 3 -6.09 48.14 -22.90
N PHE A 4 -5.34 48.94 -22.15
CA PHE A 4 -4.06 48.51 -21.56
C PHE A 4 -4.28 47.57 -20.37
N GLY A 5 -5.35 47.82 -19.60
CA GLY A 5 -5.80 46.90 -18.56
C GLY A 5 -6.21 45.55 -19.14
N ILE A 6 -6.97 45.54 -20.24
CA ILE A 6 -7.37 44.31 -20.93
C ILE A 6 -6.15 43.52 -21.41
N ILE A 7 -5.14 44.19 -22.00
CA ILE A 7 -3.89 43.54 -22.43
C ILE A 7 -3.20 42.88 -21.22
N ASN A 8 -3.01 43.59 -20.11
CA ASN A 8 -2.36 43.06 -18.92
C ASN A 8 -3.08 41.84 -18.33
N ILE A 9 -4.40 41.92 -18.20
CA ILE A 9 -5.24 40.81 -17.72
C ILE A 9 -5.14 39.62 -18.68
N SER A 10 -5.15 39.87 -19.99
CA SER A 10 -5.02 38.83 -21.01
C SER A 10 -3.66 38.13 -20.91
N LEU A 11 -2.56 38.86 -20.73
CA LEU A 11 -1.22 38.28 -20.53
C LEU A 11 -1.21 37.32 -19.34
N PHE A 12 -1.80 37.75 -18.21
CA PHE A 12 -1.89 36.94 -17.01
C PHE A 12 -2.63 35.63 -17.27
N TYR A 13 -3.85 35.70 -17.81
CA TYR A 13 -4.69 34.51 -18.01
C TYR A 13 -4.19 33.60 -19.13
N ILE A 14 -3.63 34.14 -20.22
CA ILE A 14 -3.01 33.34 -21.28
C ILE A 14 -1.85 32.53 -20.70
N ASN A 15 -0.98 33.17 -19.90
CA ASN A 15 0.13 32.44 -19.29
C ASN A 15 -0.34 31.41 -18.26
N TYR A 16 -1.27 31.81 -17.37
CA TYR A 16 -1.79 30.99 -16.27
C TYR A 16 -2.61 29.78 -16.74
N LEU A 17 -3.52 29.96 -17.70
CA LEU A 17 -4.46 28.91 -18.15
C LEU A 17 -3.96 28.11 -19.35
N ILE A 18 -3.13 28.70 -20.22
CA ILE A 18 -2.75 28.07 -21.49
C ILE A 18 -1.27 27.70 -21.51
N LEU A 19 -0.36 28.67 -21.38
CA LEU A 19 1.08 28.42 -21.58
C LEU A 19 1.65 27.47 -20.52
N ILE A 20 1.43 27.76 -19.23
CA ILE A 20 1.95 26.92 -18.14
C ILE A 20 1.36 25.49 -18.20
N PRO A 21 0.02 25.29 -18.27
CA PRO A 21 -0.52 23.92 -18.26
C PRO A 21 -0.14 23.11 -19.51
N GLN A 22 -0.12 23.72 -20.69
CA GLN A 22 0.14 22.97 -21.92
C GLN A 22 1.63 22.72 -22.17
N LEU A 23 2.47 23.75 -22.01
CA LEU A 23 3.88 23.66 -22.39
C LEU A 23 4.75 23.12 -21.25
N ILE A 24 4.51 23.54 -20.02
CA ILE A 24 5.29 23.07 -18.86
C ILE A 24 4.76 21.73 -18.36
N LYS A 25 3.47 21.66 -17.97
CA LYS A 25 2.95 20.46 -17.29
C LYS A 25 2.71 19.29 -18.24
N LYS A 26 1.93 19.50 -19.30
CA LYS A 26 1.51 18.41 -20.19
C LYS A 26 2.62 17.96 -21.14
N LYS A 27 3.30 18.91 -21.80
CA LYS A 27 4.27 18.61 -22.86
C LYS A 27 5.74 18.66 -22.41
N LYS A 28 6.06 19.24 -21.23
CA LYS A 28 7.44 19.44 -20.73
C LYS A 28 8.38 20.13 -21.74
N LYS A 29 7.84 20.99 -22.60
CA LYS A 29 8.60 21.73 -23.62
C LYS A 29 9.00 23.11 -23.09
N TYR A 30 9.96 23.13 -22.17
CA TYR A 30 10.42 24.36 -21.50
C TYR A 30 10.96 25.43 -22.48
N PHE A 31 11.67 25.02 -23.53
CA PHE A 31 12.18 25.94 -24.54
C PHE A 31 11.05 26.68 -25.28
N LEU A 32 10.01 25.96 -25.71
CA LEU A 32 8.84 26.58 -26.36
C LEU A 32 8.08 27.49 -25.41
N TYR A 33 8.04 27.17 -24.12
CA TYR A 33 7.46 28.05 -23.11
C TYR A 33 8.24 29.36 -22.99
N ILE A 34 9.57 29.31 -22.88
CA ILE A 34 10.42 30.51 -22.81
C ILE A 34 10.24 31.36 -24.07
N LEU A 35 10.24 30.74 -25.25
CA LEU A 35 10.02 31.44 -26.51
C LEU A 35 8.65 32.13 -26.54
N ALA A 36 7.57 31.41 -26.17
CA ALA A 36 6.23 31.98 -26.10
C ALA A 36 6.12 33.11 -25.08
N PHE A 37 6.78 32.97 -23.92
CA PHE A 37 6.81 33.98 -22.86
C PHE A 37 7.49 35.27 -23.32
N VAL A 38 8.67 35.17 -23.94
CA VAL A 38 9.42 36.33 -24.47
C VAL A 38 8.66 36.98 -25.63
N LEU A 39 8.07 36.18 -26.53
CA LEU A 39 7.29 36.69 -27.65
C LEU A 39 6.04 37.43 -27.16
N LEU A 40 5.30 36.86 -26.22
CA LEU A 40 4.10 37.47 -25.63
C LEU A 40 4.42 38.79 -24.92
N LEU A 41 5.55 38.83 -24.18
CA LEU A 41 6.05 40.03 -23.52
C LEU A 41 6.41 41.13 -24.53
N GLY A 42 7.21 40.80 -25.56
CA GLY A 42 7.65 41.74 -26.58
C GLY A 42 6.49 42.28 -27.43
N VAL A 43 5.60 41.41 -27.89
CA VAL A 43 4.43 41.81 -28.70
C VAL A 43 3.51 42.74 -27.92
N ALA A 44 3.25 42.46 -26.63
CA ALA A 44 2.38 43.31 -25.83
C ALA A 44 2.99 44.67 -25.52
N ALA A 45 4.29 44.74 -25.21
CA ALA A 45 5.00 46.00 -25.04
C ALA A 45 5.03 46.82 -26.34
N PHE A 46 5.23 46.15 -27.48
CA PHE A 46 5.24 46.77 -28.80
C PHE A 46 3.88 47.38 -29.15
N ILE A 47 2.78 46.63 -29.03
CA ILE A 47 1.43 47.11 -29.31
C ILE A 47 1.10 48.35 -28.48
N LYS A 48 1.40 48.33 -27.18
CA LYS A 48 1.15 49.48 -26.30
C LYS A 48 1.99 50.70 -26.70
N THR A 49 3.23 50.49 -27.10
CA THR A 49 4.13 51.57 -27.54
C THR A 49 3.63 52.18 -28.84
N VAL A 50 3.22 51.38 -29.82
CA VAL A 50 2.61 51.88 -31.07
C VAL A 50 1.36 52.71 -30.78
N VAL A 51 0.46 52.23 -29.92
CA VAL A 51 -0.74 52.99 -29.53
C VAL A 51 -0.38 54.32 -28.84
N ALA A 52 0.66 54.32 -28.01
CA ALA A 52 1.13 55.54 -27.33
C ALA A 52 1.79 56.54 -28.29
N VAL A 53 2.57 56.07 -29.27
CA VAL A 53 3.19 56.94 -30.31
C VAL A 53 2.11 57.57 -31.20
N LEU A 54 1.02 56.86 -31.48
CA LEU A 54 -0.12 57.40 -32.24
C LEU A 54 -0.94 58.42 -31.44
N ASN A 55 -0.85 58.40 -30.10
CA ASN A 55 -1.58 59.30 -29.19
C ASN A 55 -0.63 59.97 -28.16
N PRO A 56 0.39 60.72 -28.62
CA PRO A 56 1.48 61.15 -27.74
C PRO A 56 1.04 62.19 -26.70
N LYS A 57 0.04 63.02 -27.04
CA LYS A 57 -0.49 64.05 -26.13
C LYS A 57 -1.12 63.47 -24.86
N ASP A 58 -1.74 62.29 -24.97
CA ASP A 58 -2.47 61.66 -23.86
C ASP A 58 -1.62 60.63 -23.09
N MET A 59 -0.55 60.11 -23.71
CA MET A 59 0.18 58.95 -23.18
C MET A 59 1.68 59.14 -23.01
N MET A 60 2.32 60.06 -23.74
CA MET A 60 3.76 60.29 -23.70
C MET A 60 4.15 61.63 -23.10
N ASN A 61 3.25 62.62 -23.15
CA ASN A 61 3.49 63.93 -22.56
C ASN A 61 3.22 63.90 -21.06
N TYR A 62 4.18 64.38 -20.28
CA TYR A 62 4.06 64.55 -18.84
C TYR A 62 4.72 65.87 -18.42
N VAL A 63 4.29 66.43 -17.29
CA VAL A 63 4.88 67.66 -16.75
C VAL A 63 5.84 67.27 -15.64
N MET A 64 7.12 67.62 -15.82
CA MET A 64 8.16 67.42 -14.81
C MET A 64 8.79 68.77 -14.51
N GLU A 65 8.78 69.19 -13.25
CA GLU A 65 9.32 70.49 -12.81
C GLU A 65 8.71 71.69 -13.59
N GLY A 66 7.41 71.61 -13.89
CA GLY A 66 6.69 72.67 -14.60
C GLY A 66 6.99 72.76 -16.10
N LYS A 67 7.85 71.89 -16.66
CA LYS A 67 8.15 71.83 -18.10
C LYS A 67 7.45 70.62 -18.75
N PRO A 68 6.75 70.79 -19.89
CA PRO A 68 6.24 69.66 -20.65
C PRO A 68 7.43 68.86 -21.21
N LYS A 69 7.51 67.59 -20.84
CA LYS A 69 8.44 66.62 -21.41
C LYS A 69 7.64 65.55 -22.14
N THR A 70 8.24 64.98 -23.19
CA THR A 70 7.68 63.86 -23.94
C THR A 70 8.60 62.67 -23.76
N LEU A 71 8.07 61.56 -23.24
CA LEU A 71 8.81 60.30 -23.17
C LEU A 71 9.21 59.86 -24.58
N GLN A 72 10.47 59.43 -24.74
CA GLN A 72 10.90 58.83 -25.99
C GLN A 72 10.28 57.42 -26.14
N ALA A 73 10.15 56.95 -27.38
CA ALA A 73 9.46 55.70 -27.67
C ALA A 73 10.17 54.47 -27.06
N ASP A 74 11.50 54.49 -26.98
CA ASP A 74 12.33 53.48 -26.34
C ASP A 74 12.12 53.45 -24.82
N GLU A 75 12.18 54.61 -24.16
CA GLU A 75 11.89 54.75 -22.72
C GLU A 75 10.49 54.22 -22.38
N TYR A 76 9.49 54.55 -23.20
CA TYR A 76 8.13 54.07 -23.04
C TYR A 76 8.03 52.55 -23.24
N TYR A 77 8.70 52.01 -24.25
CA TYR A 77 8.74 50.57 -24.52
C TYR A 77 9.34 49.79 -23.36
N PHE A 78 10.47 50.25 -22.80
CA PHE A 78 11.09 49.63 -21.63
C PHE A 78 10.18 49.68 -20.39
N ALA A 79 9.48 50.79 -20.15
CA ALA A 79 8.50 50.89 -19.07
C ALA A 79 7.34 49.88 -19.25
N GLN A 80 6.84 49.71 -20.49
CA GLN A 80 5.79 48.73 -20.80
C GLN A 80 6.29 47.29 -20.72
N LEU A 81 7.54 47.01 -21.09
CA LEU A 81 8.18 45.71 -20.87
C LEU A 81 8.19 45.35 -19.39
N PHE A 82 8.61 46.27 -18.52
CA PHE A 82 8.64 46.03 -17.08
C PHE A 82 7.23 45.74 -16.53
N LEU A 83 6.24 46.55 -16.91
CA LEU A 83 4.86 46.38 -16.47
C LEU A 83 4.24 45.06 -16.96
N CYS A 84 4.37 44.74 -18.24
CA CYS A 84 3.91 43.46 -18.80
C CYS A 84 4.63 42.27 -18.15
N GLY A 85 5.94 42.41 -17.90
CA GLY A 85 6.76 41.44 -17.20
C GLY A 85 6.24 41.15 -15.79
N PHE A 86 5.82 42.18 -15.05
CA PHE A 86 5.22 42.03 -13.72
C PHE A 86 3.95 41.15 -13.75
N PHE A 87 3.03 41.35 -14.70
CA PHE A 87 1.84 40.51 -14.84
C PHE A 87 2.17 39.07 -15.20
N LEU A 88 3.17 38.86 -16.07
CA LEU A 88 3.60 37.52 -16.44
C LEU A 88 4.30 36.79 -15.30
N VAL A 89 5.23 37.44 -14.60
CA VAL A 89 5.92 36.83 -13.46
C VAL A 89 4.96 36.57 -12.31
N SER A 90 4.05 37.49 -12.00
CA SER A 90 3.03 37.26 -10.97
C SER A 90 2.12 36.08 -11.32
N SER A 91 1.75 35.89 -12.60
CA SER A 91 1.00 34.71 -13.04
C SER A 91 1.76 33.40 -12.82
N CYS A 92 3.09 33.39 -13.06
CA CYS A 92 3.94 32.25 -12.76
C CYS A 92 3.97 31.97 -11.25
N LEU A 93 4.25 32.99 -10.44
CA LEU A 93 4.35 32.86 -8.98
C LEU A 93 3.06 32.30 -8.38
N ILE A 94 1.91 32.87 -8.75
CA ILE A 94 0.60 32.42 -8.27
C ILE A 94 0.31 30.99 -8.74
N LYS A 95 0.61 30.68 -10.02
CA LYS A 95 0.35 29.34 -10.55
C LYS A 95 1.19 28.28 -9.86
N PHE A 96 2.48 28.51 -9.71
CA PHE A 96 3.39 27.58 -9.04
C PHE A 96 3.08 27.46 -7.55
N ALA A 97 2.73 28.55 -6.86
CA ALA A 97 2.31 28.49 -5.46
C ALA A 97 1.02 27.65 -5.29
N ALA A 98 0.01 27.89 -6.12
CA ALA A 98 -1.24 27.12 -6.08
C ALA A 98 -1.00 25.63 -6.37
N ASP A 99 -0.16 25.34 -7.36
CA ASP A 99 0.20 23.97 -7.70
C ASP A 99 1.03 23.29 -6.60
N TRP A 100 1.91 24.03 -5.93
CA TRP A 100 2.69 23.55 -4.79
C TRP A 100 1.78 23.14 -3.63
N PHE A 101 0.87 24.02 -3.20
CA PHE A 101 -0.07 23.70 -2.12
C PHE A 101 -1.02 22.55 -2.48
N ALA A 102 -1.46 22.47 -3.74
CA ALA A 102 -2.26 21.35 -4.21
C ALA A 102 -1.48 20.02 -4.15
N ASN A 103 -0.23 20.02 -4.61
CA ASN A 103 0.64 18.85 -4.54
C ASN A 103 0.95 18.45 -3.10
N GLU A 104 1.23 19.41 -2.22
CA GLU A 104 1.50 19.14 -0.80
C GLU A 104 0.29 18.48 -0.12
N ARG A 105 -0.92 18.95 -0.42
CA ARG A 105 -2.16 18.32 0.06
C ARG A 105 -2.31 16.89 -0.44
N ILE A 106 -2.04 16.64 -1.73
CA ILE A 106 -2.08 15.29 -2.32
C ILE A 106 -1.05 14.39 -1.62
N GLN A 107 0.17 14.87 -1.41
CA GLN A 107 1.22 14.10 -0.73
C GLN A 107 0.84 13.75 0.71
N ARG A 108 0.31 14.71 1.47
CA ARG A 108 -0.19 14.45 2.84
C ARG A 108 -1.32 13.42 2.86
N ASN A 109 -2.25 13.49 1.90
CA ASN A 109 -3.33 12.51 1.79
C ASN A 109 -2.78 11.11 1.46
N LEU A 110 -1.88 11.00 0.48
CA LEU A 110 -1.25 9.73 0.11
C LEU A 110 -0.45 9.13 1.28
N GLU A 111 0.24 9.96 2.05
CA GLU A 111 0.96 9.51 3.24
C GLU A 111 0.00 9.01 4.33
N SER A 112 -1.13 9.69 4.54
CA SER A 112 -2.17 9.25 5.47
C SER A 112 -2.80 7.93 5.05
N GLU A 113 -3.18 7.80 3.77
CA GLU A 113 -3.72 6.56 3.20
C GLU A 113 -2.72 5.42 3.31
N ARG A 114 -1.43 5.69 3.06
CA ARG A 114 -0.35 4.70 3.23
C ARG A 114 -0.26 4.22 4.67
N ARG A 115 -0.24 5.12 5.65
CA ARG A 115 -0.19 4.75 7.08
C ARG A 115 -1.43 3.95 7.49
N GLU A 116 -2.60 4.31 6.97
CA GLU A 116 -3.83 3.56 7.22
C GLU A 116 -3.76 2.15 6.62
N MET A 117 -3.27 2.00 5.39
CA MET A 117 -3.06 0.69 4.77
C MET A 117 -2.04 -0.16 5.52
N GLU A 118 -0.91 0.42 5.94
CA GLU A 118 0.09 -0.27 6.76
C GLU A 118 -0.51 -0.72 8.11
N LEU A 119 -1.31 0.14 8.76
CA LEU A 119 -2.02 -0.20 9.99
C LEU A 119 -3.05 -1.33 9.78
N GLN A 120 -3.84 -1.26 8.71
CA GLN A 120 -4.82 -2.29 8.37
C GLN A 120 -4.12 -3.63 8.07
N PHE A 121 -3.00 -3.59 7.34
CA PHE A 121 -2.18 -4.77 7.08
C PHE A 121 -1.66 -5.38 8.38
N LEU A 122 -1.06 -4.58 9.27
CA LEU A 122 -0.59 -5.04 10.59
C LEU A 122 -1.74 -5.61 11.44
N LYS A 123 -2.91 -4.96 11.45
CA LYS A 123 -4.10 -5.47 12.14
C LYS A 123 -4.59 -6.79 11.55
N SER A 124 -4.50 -6.97 10.24
CA SER A 124 -4.95 -8.20 9.56
C SER A 124 -4.07 -9.41 9.88
N GLN A 125 -2.80 -9.19 10.27
CA GLN A 125 -1.92 -10.27 10.74
C GLN A 125 -2.40 -10.88 12.07
N LEU A 126 -3.12 -10.11 12.88
CA LEU A 126 -3.81 -10.63 14.05
C LEU A 126 -5.15 -11.19 13.58
N ASN A 127 -5.29 -12.52 13.47
CA ASN A 127 -6.58 -13.15 13.12
C ASN A 127 -7.63 -12.85 14.22
N PRO A 128 -8.51 -11.83 14.08
CA PRO A 128 -9.27 -11.33 15.22
C PRO A 128 -10.32 -12.35 15.66
N HIS A 129 -10.89 -13.05 14.69
CA HIS A 129 -11.85 -14.12 14.93
C HIS A 129 -11.23 -15.26 15.74
N PHE A 130 -10.01 -15.68 15.40
CA PHE A 130 -9.28 -16.67 16.19
C PHE A 130 -9.02 -16.18 17.62
N LEU A 131 -8.61 -14.92 17.80
CA LEU A 131 -8.36 -14.34 19.11
C LEU A 131 -9.62 -14.29 19.98
N PHE A 132 -10.73 -13.77 19.44
CA PHE A 132 -12.00 -13.71 20.18
C PHE A 132 -12.48 -15.11 20.60
N ASN A 133 -12.40 -16.09 19.69
CA ASN A 133 -12.80 -17.45 20.00
C ASN A 133 -11.89 -18.10 21.05
N SER A 134 -10.58 -17.88 20.95
CA SER A 134 -9.61 -18.38 21.91
C SER A 134 -9.85 -17.80 23.30
N LEU A 135 -10.09 -16.49 23.41
CA LEU A 135 -10.42 -15.83 24.67
C LEU A 135 -11.74 -16.33 25.26
N ASN A 136 -12.77 -16.56 24.44
CA ASN A 136 -14.05 -17.11 24.91
C ASN A 136 -13.91 -18.54 25.44
N ASN A 137 -13.08 -19.37 24.80
CA ASN A 137 -12.77 -20.72 25.30
C ASN A 137 -12.01 -20.66 26.62
N ILE A 138 -10.99 -19.79 26.72
CA ILE A 138 -10.23 -19.59 27.95
C ILE A 138 -11.13 -19.06 29.07
N TYR A 139 -12.04 -18.12 28.77
CA TYR A 139 -13.05 -17.65 29.73
C TYR A 139 -13.92 -18.81 30.22
N SER A 140 -14.37 -19.69 29.31
CA SER A 140 -15.15 -20.87 29.67
C SER A 140 -14.37 -21.83 30.57
N LEU A 141 -13.09 -22.08 30.27
CA LEU A 141 -12.20 -22.88 31.12
C LEU A 141 -12.03 -22.25 32.51
N ALA A 142 -11.79 -20.94 32.57
CA ALA A 142 -11.63 -20.20 33.82
C ALA A 142 -12.90 -20.23 34.66
N TYR A 143 -14.07 -20.04 34.03
CA TYR A 143 -15.37 -20.12 34.68
C TYR A 143 -15.62 -21.52 35.26
N GLN A 144 -15.22 -22.57 34.54
CA GLN A 144 -15.28 -23.96 34.98
C GLN A 144 -14.18 -24.36 35.97
N LYS A 145 -13.24 -23.45 36.29
CA LYS A 145 -12.06 -23.72 37.12
C LYS A 145 -11.23 -24.90 36.60
N SER A 146 -11.09 -25.01 35.28
CA SER A 146 -10.31 -26.07 34.64
C SER A 146 -8.81 -25.87 34.87
N ASP A 147 -8.09 -26.94 35.22
CA ASP A 147 -6.63 -26.95 35.32
C ASP A 147 -5.93 -26.61 34.00
N LYS A 148 -6.63 -26.72 32.86
CA LYS A 148 -6.13 -26.36 31.52
C LYS A 148 -6.07 -24.85 31.27
N THR A 149 -6.66 -24.03 32.14
CA THR A 149 -6.79 -22.58 31.93
C THR A 149 -5.42 -21.90 31.80
N ALA A 150 -4.49 -22.21 32.70
CA ALA A 150 -3.16 -21.59 32.72
C ALA A 150 -2.35 -21.94 31.46
N ASP A 151 -2.39 -23.21 31.04
CA ASP A 151 -1.73 -23.68 29.81
C ASP A 151 -2.31 -23.00 28.56
N ALA A 152 -3.64 -22.90 28.46
CA ALA A 152 -4.30 -22.22 27.35
C ALA A 152 -3.90 -20.73 27.24
N ILE A 153 -3.76 -20.03 28.38
CA ILE A 153 -3.27 -18.64 28.42
C ILE A 153 -1.82 -18.55 27.94
N MET A 154 -0.95 -19.47 28.39
CA MET A 154 0.45 -19.50 27.96
C MET A 154 0.56 -19.71 26.44
N LYS A 155 -0.15 -20.71 25.90
CA LYS A 155 -0.16 -20.99 24.46
C LYS A 155 -0.67 -19.81 23.64
N LEU A 156 -1.73 -19.15 24.08
CA LEU A 156 -2.23 -17.95 23.41
C LEU A 156 -1.17 -16.82 23.43
N SER A 157 -0.49 -16.62 24.56
CA SER A 157 0.59 -15.64 24.69
C SER A 157 1.75 -15.90 23.73
N GLU A 158 2.16 -17.17 23.58
CA GLU A 158 3.22 -17.59 22.65
C GLU A 158 2.81 -17.38 21.18
N ILE A 159 1.58 -17.77 20.82
CA ILE A 159 1.02 -17.51 19.49
C ILE A 159 1.00 -16.00 19.19
N MET A 160 0.55 -15.18 20.13
CA MET A 160 0.53 -13.72 19.97
C MET A 160 1.94 -13.13 19.84
N ARG A 161 2.89 -13.59 20.65
CA ARG A 161 4.29 -13.15 20.58
C ARG A 161 4.88 -13.44 19.20
N TYR A 162 4.68 -14.65 18.68
CA TYR A 162 5.14 -15.02 17.35
C TYR A 162 4.53 -14.14 16.26
N MET A 163 3.21 -13.91 16.29
CA MET A 163 2.53 -13.06 15.31
C MET A 163 3.04 -11.61 15.34
N ILE A 164 3.34 -11.05 16.52
CA ILE A 164 3.75 -9.64 16.64
C ILE A 164 5.22 -9.44 16.24
N TYR A 165 6.11 -10.31 16.70
CA TYR A 165 7.55 -10.07 16.62
C TYR A 165 8.24 -10.85 15.50
N GLU A 166 7.79 -12.06 15.19
CA GLU A 166 8.49 -12.96 14.27
C GLU A 166 7.89 -12.92 12.85
N SER A 167 6.57 -12.68 12.73
CA SER A 167 5.86 -12.75 11.44
C SER A 167 6.20 -11.63 10.44
N ASN A 168 6.79 -10.53 10.93
CA ASN A 168 7.19 -9.37 10.12
C ASN A 168 8.64 -9.46 9.59
N THR A 169 9.30 -10.60 9.79
CA THR A 169 10.66 -10.83 9.29
C THR A 169 10.62 -11.56 7.93
N PRO A 170 11.66 -11.42 7.09
CA PRO A 170 11.74 -12.16 5.82
C PRO A 170 11.81 -13.68 5.99
N SER A 171 12.30 -14.16 7.13
CA SER A 171 12.46 -15.58 7.44
C SER A 171 12.65 -15.78 8.95
N VAL A 172 12.15 -16.90 9.47
CA VAL A 172 12.33 -17.35 10.86
C VAL A 172 12.97 -18.74 10.88
N GLU A 173 13.47 -19.17 12.04
CA GLU A 173 13.86 -20.57 12.27
C GLU A 173 12.64 -21.49 12.13
N LEU A 174 12.84 -22.63 11.47
CA LEU A 174 11.78 -23.63 11.29
C LEU A 174 11.26 -24.14 12.63
N SER A 175 12.12 -24.30 13.63
CA SER A 175 11.76 -24.61 15.02
C SER A 175 10.66 -23.68 15.56
N LYS A 176 10.79 -22.36 15.38
CA LYS A 176 9.79 -21.39 15.83
C LYS A 176 8.45 -21.52 15.09
N GLU A 177 8.48 -21.81 13.79
CA GLU A 177 7.26 -22.08 13.02
C GLU A 177 6.57 -23.37 13.50
N VAL A 178 7.34 -24.41 13.83
CA VAL A 178 6.81 -25.67 14.40
C VAL A 178 6.23 -25.47 15.80
N ASP A 179 6.89 -24.69 16.65
CA ASP A 179 6.38 -24.35 17.99
C ASP A 179 5.07 -23.56 17.90
N TYR A 180 5.02 -22.58 16.98
CA TYR A 180 3.81 -21.84 16.68
C TYR A 180 2.66 -22.75 16.22
N LEU A 181 2.92 -23.67 15.28
CA LEU A 181 1.94 -24.65 14.82
C LEU A 181 1.45 -25.56 15.96
N THR A 182 2.38 -26.04 16.79
CA THR A 182 2.07 -26.95 17.91
C THR A 182 1.16 -26.27 18.92
N ASN A 183 1.51 -25.04 19.31
CA ASN A 183 0.69 -24.24 20.22
C ASN A 183 -0.69 -23.93 19.63
N TYR A 184 -0.75 -23.61 18.33
CA TYR A 184 -2.01 -23.39 17.64
C TYR A 184 -2.91 -24.64 17.66
N ILE A 185 -2.35 -25.81 17.34
CA ILE A 185 -3.07 -27.10 17.31
C ILE A 185 -3.61 -27.43 18.70
N GLU A 186 -2.78 -27.32 19.74
CA GLU A 186 -3.19 -27.60 21.12
C GLU A 186 -4.27 -26.64 21.61
N LEU A 187 -4.17 -25.35 21.27
CA LEU A 187 -5.21 -24.38 21.61
C LEU A 187 -6.52 -24.65 20.86
N GLN A 188 -6.45 -25.05 19.58
CA GLN A 188 -7.64 -25.42 18.81
C GLN A 188 -8.29 -26.70 19.33
N LYS A 189 -7.52 -27.70 19.78
CA LYS A 189 -8.06 -28.94 20.38
C LYS A 189 -8.99 -28.64 21.56
N ILE A 190 -8.66 -27.65 22.39
CA ILE A 190 -9.48 -27.23 23.53
C ILE A 190 -10.88 -26.76 23.10
N ARG A 191 -11.02 -26.19 21.90
CA ARG A 191 -12.31 -25.69 21.37
C ARG A 191 -13.34 -26.80 21.16
N PHE A 192 -12.89 -28.02 20.89
CA PHE A 192 -13.77 -29.13 20.53
C PHE A 192 -14.16 -29.92 21.79
N LYS A 193 -15.44 -29.82 22.17
CA LYS A 193 -16.00 -30.48 23.37
C LYS A 193 -15.79 -31.99 23.35
N ASP A 194 -15.96 -32.62 22.18
CA ASP A 194 -15.79 -34.06 21.98
C ASP A 194 -14.32 -34.46 21.71
N GLY A 195 -13.39 -33.51 21.86
CA GLY A 195 -11.99 -33.64 21.47
C GLY A 195 -11.76 -33.40 19.98
N ALA A 196 -10.52 -33.09 19.64
CA ALA A 196 -10.04 -33.11 18.26
C ALA A 196 -8.86 -34.09 18.17
N TYR A 197 -8.98 -35.05 17.26
CA TYR A 197 -8.01 -36.10 17.02
C TYR A 197 -7.04 -35.63 15.94
N ILE A 198 -5.84 -35.23 16.37
CA ILE A 198 -4.77 -34.73 15.50
C ILE A 198 -3.49 -35.47 15.82
N GLU A 199 -2.88 -36.01 14.77
CA GLU A 199 -1.57 -36.65 14.80
C GLU A 199 -0.56 -35.71 14.14
N LEU A 200 0.29 -35.10 14.96
CA LEU A 200 1.43 -34.31 14.49
C LEU A 200 2.69 -35.18 14.60
N THR A 201 3.35 -35.41 13.46
CA THR A 201 4.67 -36.06 13.44
C THR A 201 5.73 -35.09 12.95
N LEU A 202 6.88 -35.10 13.62
CA LEU A 202 8.04 -34.29 13.31
C LEU A 202 9.24 -35.22 13.17
N ASN A 203 9.90 -35.17 12.02
CA ASN A 203 11.10 -35.95 11.74
C ASN A 203 12.18 -35.07 11.09
N GLY A 204 13.45 -35.29 11.47
CA GLY A 204 14.59 -34.56 10.91
C GLY A 204 15.06 -33.37 11.75
N GLU A 205 15.92 -32.54 11.17
CA GLU A 205 16.65 -31.46 11.87
C GLU A 205 16.05 -30.09 11.53
N ILE A 206 15.43 -29.42 12.50
CA ILE A 206 14.72 -28.14 12.29
C ILE A 206 15.44 -26.90 12.84
N ASP A 207 16.50 -27.09 13.62
CA ASP A 207 17.11 -25.99 14.39
C ASP A 207 17.92 -25.01 13.52
N ASP A 208 18.50 -25.48 12.41
CA ASP A 208 19.36 -24.68 11.52
C ASP A 208 18.70 -24.32 10.17
N GLN A 209 17.39 -24.57 10.02
CA GLN A 209 16.65 -24.31 8.79
C GLN A 209 15.76 -23.09 8.93
N LYS A 210 15.55 -22.33 7.85
CA LYS A 210 14.75 -21.09 7.87
C LYS A 210 13.59 -21.12 6.90
N ILE A 211 12.42 -20.69 7.34
CA ILE A 211 11.21 -20.62 6.52
C ILE A 211 10.61 -19.23 6.59
N VAL A 212 9.85 -18.83 5.57
CA VAL A 212 8.95 -17.68 5.70
C VAL A 212 7.93 -17.96 6.82
N PRO A 213 7.70 -17.01 7.74
CA PRO A 213 6.79 -17.22 8.86
C PRO A 213 5.34 -17.39 8.39
N LEU A 214 4.53 -18.12 9.17
CA LEU A 214 3.11 -18.35 8.92
C LEU A 214 2.82 -18.99 7.55
N MET A 215 3.75 -19.80 7.02
CA MET A 215 3.53 -20.52 5.76
C MET A 215 2.72 -21.80 5.98
N LEU A 216 3.05 -22.53 7.05
CA LEU A 216 2.49 -23.86 7.29
C LEU A 216 1.11 -23.78 7.94
N ILE A 217 0.87 -22.72 8.72
CA ILE A 217 -0.38 -22.53 9.45
C ILE A 217 -1.61 -22.51 8.54
N SER A 218 -1.51 -21.94 7.33
CA SER A 218 -2.65 -21.84 6.40
C SER A 218 -3.23 -23.22 6.03
N PHE A 219 -2.40 -24.26 5.96
CA PHE A 219 -2.85 -25.62 5.69
C PHE A 219 -3.53 -26.26 6.90
N VAL A 220 -3.00 -26.00 8.10
CA VAL A 220 -3.57 -26.49 9.36
C VAL A 220 -4.91 -25.82 9.65
N GLU A 221 -5.03 -24.50 9.43
CA GLU A 221 -6.30 -23.77 9.53
C GLU A 221 -7.36 -24.35 8.59
N ASN A 222 -6.99 -24.68 7.36
CA ASN A 222 -7.88 -25.32 6.40
C ASN A 222 -8.39 -26.68 6.91
N ALA A 223 -7.53 -27.49 7.52
CA ALA A 223 -7.94 -28.76 8.09
C ALA A 223 -8.93 -28.59 9.25
N PHE A 224 -8.73 -27.60 10.14
CA PHE A 224 -9.69 -27.31 11.21
C PHE A 224 -11.00 -26.69 10.73
N LYS A 225 -10.98 -25.96 9.61
CA LYS A 225 -12.16 -25.29 9.06
C LYS A 225 -13.03 -26.20 8.22
N HIS A 226 -12.42 -27.04 7.39
CA HIS A 226 -13.10 -27.85 6.39
C HIS A 226 -13.04 -29.36 6.69
N GLY A 227 -12.19 -29.79 7.61
CA GLY A 227 -12.03 -31.18 8.00
C GLY A 227 -12.97 -31.61 9.10
N VAL A 228 -13.22 -32.92 9.15
CA VAL A 228 -13.78 -33.59 10.32
C VAL A 228 -12.61 -33.83 11.29
N VAL A 229 -12.65 -33.22 12.47
CA VAL A 229 -11.57 -33.31 13.46
C VAL A 229 -11.94 -34.13 14.70
N ASN A 230 -13.22 -34.44 14.89
CA ASN A 230 -13.75 -35.20 16.03
C ASN A 230 -13.99 -36.69 15.68
N ASP A 231 -13.29 -37.22 14.68
CA ASP A 231 -13.34 -38.62 14.24
C ASP A 231 -12.06 -39.35 14.69
N PRO A 232 -12.12 -40.21 15.73
CA PRO A 232 -10.95 -40.94 16.23
C PRO A 232 -10.37 -41.92 15.22
N GLU A 233 -11.18 -42.47 14.30
CA GLU A 233 -10.73 -43.44 13.31
C GLU A 233 -10.01 -42.75 12.14
N ASN A 234 -10.30 -41.46 11.93
CA ASN A 234 -9.74 -40.65 10.84
C ASN A 234 -9.20 -39.32 11.40
N PRO A 235 -8.12 -39.35 12.21
CA PRO A 235 -7.52 -38.14 12.75
C PRO A 235 -6.96 -37.26 11.62
N VAL A 236 -6.88 -35.95 11.88
CA VAL A 236 -6.12 -35.05 11.01
C VAL A 236 -4.64 -35.39 11.16
N LYS A 237 -3.98 -35.75 10.06
CA LYS A 237 -2.57 -36.11 10.06
C LYS A 237 -1.74 -34.95 9.52
N ILE A 238 -0.78 -34.49 10.31
CA ILE A 238 0.14 -33.42 9.98
C ILE A 238 1.54 -34.00 10.10
N ASN A 239 2.30 -34.02 9.01
CA ASN A 239 3.66 -34.52 9.00
C ASN A 239 4.61 -33.41 8.57
N ILE A 240 5.68 -33.25 9.34
CA ILE A 240 6.78 -32.32 9.10
C ILE A 240 8.05 -33.15 8.99
N ILE A 241 8.69 -33.14 7.83
CA ILE A 241 9.95 -33.84 7.59
C ILE A 241 10.94 -32.82 7.04
N ALA A 242 12.01 -32.53 7.78
CA ALA A 242 13.01 -31.54 7.39
C ALA A 242 14.39 -32.20 7.31
N ASN A 243 14.93 -32.35 6.10
CA ASN A 243 16.24 -32.97 5.88
C ASN A 243 17.00 -32.22 4.78
N GLN A 244 18.29 -31.95 4.99
CA GLN A 244 19.16 -31.38 3.96
C GLN A 244 18.58 -30.12 3.28
N LYS A 245 17.98 -29.20 4.06
CA LYS A 245 17.31 -27.99 3.57
C LYS A 245 16.05 -28.22 2.73
N ILE A 246 15.55 -29.44 2.68
CA ILE A 246 14.26 -29.74 2.06
C ILE A 246 13.25 -29.97 3.18
N LEU A 247 12.23 -29.11 3.19
CA LEU A 247 11.06 -29.30 4.01
C LEU A 247 9.98 -30.01 3.20
N HIS A 248 9.56 -31.18 3.69
CA HIS A 248 8.36 -31.86 3.25
C HIS A 248 7.28 -31.75 4.33
N PHE A 249 6.18 -31.10 3.99
CA PHE A 249 5.06 -30.85 4.86
C PHE A 249 3.78 -31.42 4.25
N SER A 250 3.01 -32.18 5.03
CA SER A 250 1.74 -32.74 4.55
C SER A 250 0.64 -32.60 5.58
N VAL A 251 -0.57 -32.26 5.12
CA VAL A 251 -1.80 -32.27 5.93
C VAL A 251 -2.86 -33.12 5.23
N ILE A 252 -3.43 -34.09 5.95
CA ILE A 252 -4.48 -34.97 5.47
C ILE A 252 -5.65 -34.90 6.44
N ASN A 253 -6.85 -34.62 5.92
CA ASN A 253 -8.08 -34.61 6.71
C ASN A 253 -9.26 -35.23 5.94
N LYS A 254 -10.17 -35.85 6.67
CA LYS A 254 -11.48 -36.24 6.15
C LYS A 254 -12.31 -35.00 5.86
N LYS A 255 -13.03 -34.97 4.73
CA LYS A 255 -13.85 -33.81 4.32
C LYS A 255 -15.16 -33.77 5.08
N ASN A 256 -15.53 -32.59 5.56
CA ASN A 256 -16.88 -32.36 6.07
C ASN A 256 -17.86 -32.13 4.91
N GLN A 257 -18.74 -33.10 4.65
CA GLN A 257 -19.74 -33.04 3.57
C GLN A 257 -20.82 -31.96 3.79
N GLN A 258 -20.95 -31.41 5.00
CA GLN A 258 -21.95 -30.39 5.32
C GLN A 258 -21.51 -28.95 5.00
N ASN A 259 -20.21 -28.71 4.77
CA ASN A 259 -19.70 -27.39 4.41
C ASN A 259 -19.92 -27.12 2.91
N LYS A 260 -21.06 -26.48 2.57
CA LYS A 260 -21.43 -26.01 1.22
C LYS A 260 -20.81 -24.66 0.84
N ASP A 261 -19.78 -24.19 1.54
CA ASP A 261 -19.07 -22.98 1.14
C ASP A 261 -18.27 -23.26 -0.14
N ALA A 262 -18.89 -22.95 -1.28
CA ALA A 262 -18.27 -22.97 -2.60
C ALA A 262 -17.10 -21.98 -2.76
N GLN A 263 -16.73 -21.23 -1.71
CA GLN A 263 -15.64 -20.25 -1.67
C GLN A 263 -14.32 -20.78 -1.05
N GLY A 264 -14.14 -22.11 -0.96
CA GLY A 264 -12.94 -22.76 -0.40
C GLY A 264 -11.61 -22.52 -1.13
N GLY A 265 -11.54 -21.64 -2.14
CA GLY A 265 -10.34 -21.45 -2.98
C GLY A 265 -9.44 -20.27 -2.58
N VAL A 266 -9.91 -19.30 -1.80
CA VAL A 266 -9.16 -18.04 -1.56
C VAL A 266 -7.90 -18.29 -0.73
N GLY A 267 -7.97 -19.17 0.27
CA GLY A 267 -6.83 -19.49 1.13
C GLY A 267 -5.68 -20.15 0.37
N LEU A 268 -5.97 -21.18 -0.42
CA LEU A 268 -4.95 -21.89 -1.20
C LEU A 268 -4.37 -21.02 -2.32
N THR A 269 -5.20 -20.23 -3.02
CA THR A 269 -4.74 -19.29 -4.05
C THR A 269 -3.76 -18.26 -3.47
N ASN A 270 -4.02 -17.78 -2.25
CA ASN A 270 -3.13 -16.85 -1.57
C ASN A 270 -1.80 -17.52 -1.16
N VAL A 271 -1.85 -18.77 -0.69
CA VAL A 271 -0.66 -19.56 -0.35
C VAL A 271 0.19 -19.82 -1.59
N GLU A 272 -0.41 -20.23 -2.72
CA GLU A 272 0.28 -20.44 -4.00
C GLU A 272 0.96 -19.15 -4.49
N ARG A 273 0.23 -18.02 -4.48
CA ARG A 273 0.82 -16.73 -4.85
C ARG A 273 2.00 -16.37 -3.96
N ARG A 274 1.90 -16.61 -2.64
CA ARG A 274 2.98 -16.35 -1.69
C ARG A 274 4.19 -17.25 -1.93
N LEU A 275 3.97 -18.55 -2.17
CA LEU A 275 5.01 -19.50 -2.54
C LEU A 275 5.74 -19.07 -3.81
N GLN A 276 5.02 -18.67 -4.85
CA GLN A 276 5.61 -18.20 -6.10
C GLN A 276 6.47 -16.95 -5.94
N LEU A 277 6.11 -16.05 -5.01
CA LEU A 277 6.85 -14.81 -4.75
C LEU A 277 8.14 -15.05 -3.94
N VAL A 278 8.11 -15.96 -2.97
CA VAL A 278 9.22 -16.16 -2.02
C VAL A 278 10.15 -17.32 -2.45
N TYR A 279 9.58 -18.39 -2.99
CA TYR A 279 10.28 -19.61 -3.37
C TYR A 279 10.15 -19.90 -4.88
N PRO A 280 10.40 -18.94 -5.78
CA PRO A 280 10.26 -19.19 -7.22
C PRO A 280 11.12 -20.40 -7.63
N ASP A 281 10.51 -21.36 -8.33
CA ASP A 281 11.10 -22.63 -8.79
C ASP A 281 11.69 -23.53 -7.68
N ARG A 282 11.44 -23.20 -6.40
CA ARG A 282 11.96 -23.89 -5.21
C ARG A 282 10.88 -24.53 -4.35
N TYR A 283 9.68 -24.71 -4.92
CA TYR A 283 8.60 -25.42 -4.25
C TYR A 283 7.84 -26.35 -5.20
N LYS A 284 7.22 -27.37 -4.61
CA LYS A 284 6.19 -28.19 -5.25
C LYS A 284 5.02 -28.29 -4.29
N LEU A 285 3.85 -27.86 -4.75
CA LEU A 285 2.59 -28.01 -4.02
C LEU A 285 1.70 -28.99 -4.78
N ASN A 286 1.29 -30.06 -4.11
CA ASN A 286 0.35 -31.05 -4.61
C ASN A 286 -0.90 -31.05 -3.72
N VAL A 287 -2.07 -30.89 -4.34
CA VAL A 287 -3.35 -30.88 -3.63
C VAL A 287 -4.26 -31.93 -4.23
N VAL A 288 -4.63 -32.91 -3.42
CA VAL A 288 -5.52 -34.01 -3.81
C VAL A 288 -6.84 -33.85 -3.08
N ASN A 289 -7.89 -33.54 -3.84
CA ASN A 289 -9.25 -33.40 -3.33
C ASN A 289 -10.09 -34.60 -3.75
N SER A 290 -10.06 -35.67 -2.95
CA SER A 290 -10.84 -36.88 -3.20
C SER A 290 -12.30 -36.75 -2.73
N ALA A 291 -13.09 -37.80 -2.92
CA ALA A 291 -14.47 -37.84 -2.44
C ALA A 291 -14.57 -37.73 -0.91
N THR A 292 -13.63 -38.36 -0.18
CA THR A 292 -13.69 -38.51 1.29
C THR A 292 -12.62 -37.72 2.02
N HIS A 293 -11.46 -37.51 1.41
CA HIS A 293 -10.30 -36.87 2.03
C HIS A 293 -9.77 -35.70 1.21
N TYR A 294 -9.19 -34.75 1.91
CA TYR A 294 -8.44 -33.63 1.36
C TYR A 294 -7.00 -33.73 1.83
N THR A 295 -6.06 -33.63 0.89
CA THR A 295 -4.62 -33.78 1.14
C THR A 295 -3.88 -32.63 0.50
N CYS A 296 -3.03 -31.97 1.28
CA CYS A 296 -2.05 -31.00 0.80
C CYS A 296 -0.65 -31.52 1.11
N GLU A 297 0.22 -31.53 0.12
CA GLU A 297 1.64 -31.86 0.24
C GLU A 297 2.45 -30.71 -0.33
N LEU A 298 3.38 -30.21 0.47
CA LEU A 298 4.24 -29.09 0.15
C LEU A 298 5.68 -29.53 0.35
N MET A 299 6.47 -29.43 -0.71
CA MET A 299 7.92 -29.58 -0.67
C MET A 299 8.57 -28.24 -0.98
N ILE A 300 9.47 -27.76 -0.13
CA ILE A 300 10.19 -26.49 -0.33
C ILE A 300 11.68 -26.71 -0.07
N ASP A 301 12.52 -26.07 -0.89
CA ASP A 301 13.95 -25.88 -0.65
C ASP A 301 14.17 -24.60 0.18
N ILE A 302 14.54 -24.78 1.45
CA ILE A 302 14.55 -23.75 2.52
C ILE A 302 15.96 -23.33 2.98
#